data_AF-A0A9D1CAP0-F1
#
_entry.id   AF-A0A9D1CAP0-F1
#
_cell.length_a   1.000
_cell.length_b   1.000
_cell.length_c   1.000
_cell.angle_alpha   90.00
_cell.angle_beta   90.00
_cell.angle_gamma   90.00
#
_symmetry.space_group_name_H-M   'P 1'
#
loop_
_entity.id
_entity.type
_entity.pdbx_description
1 polymer ?
#
loop_
_entity_poly.entity_id
_entity_poly.type
_entity_poly.pdbx_seq_one_letter_code
_entity_poly.pdbx_strand_id
1 'polypeptide(L)'
;MVVSYKHMTVIGNDLPGGIYVLLITVLSDLNLVFGRFKKGKVIHLPRSDYLYTGSALGKKGSTCLARRLVRHASRTSGRKPHQIRPHMLEFFSNLQLAKGDLRPRKPKTLFWNIDHLLNCTEVEINRLVCLRIEAPLEAKIGKQLELRPDTNIIEKGLGANDIKGNTHLLQFTDSQRNWPSLIDSLVQTWSAHTDED
;
A
#
# COMPACT_ATOMS: atom_id res chain seq x y z
N MET A 1 8.97 -12.59 12.45
CA MET A 1 8.23 -11.92 13.55
C MET A 1 6.97 -11.28 12.98
N VAL A 2 5.83 -11.30 13.67
CA VAL A 2 4.61 -10.55 13.28
C VAL A 2 4.26 -9.60 14.41
N VAL A 3 4.14 -8.31 14.12
CA VAL A 3 3.79 -7.27 15.09
C VAL A 3 2.63 -6.45 14.57
N SER A 4 1.58 -6.32 15.38
CA SER A 4 0.40 -5.53 15.03
C SER A 4 0.22 -4.35 15.99
N TYR A 5 -0.22 -3.22 15.45
CA TYR A 5 -0.59 -2.03 16.22
C TYR A 5 -1.78 -1.35 15.56
N LYS A 6 -2.91 -1.31 16.27
CA LYS A 6 -4.19 -0.78 15.76
C LYS A 6 -4.57 -1.45 14.43
N HIS A 7 -4.55 -0.67 13.34
CA HIS A 7 -4.93 -1.10 12.00
C HIS A 7 -3.73 -1.46 11.11
N MET A 8 -2.54 -1.65 11.70
CA MET A 8 -1.31 -1.94 10.97
C MET A 8 -0.70 -3.26 11.43
N THR A 9 -0.14 -4.00 10.49
CA THR A 9 0.62 -5.24 10.75
C THR A 9 1.95 -5.19 10.02
N VAL A 10 3.03 -5.57 10.71
CA VAL A 10 4.39 -5.66 10.19
C VAL A 10 4.83 -7.11 10.31
N ILE A 11 5.22 -7.70 9.18
CA ILE A 11 5.70 -9.08 9.07
C ILE A 11 7.20 -9.01 8.76
N GLY A 12 8.01 -9.79 9.45
CA GLY A 12 9.43 -9.95 9.21
C GLY A 12 10.36 -9.24 10.20
N ASN A 13 11.66 -9.35 9.92
CA ASN A 13 12.75 -8.92 10.81
C ASN A 13 13.23 -7.50 10.47
N ASP A 14 14.36 -7.07 11.05
CA ASP A 14 14.83 -5.68 11.06
C ASP A 14 15.35 -5.10 9.73
N LEU A 15 14.53 -5.14 8.68
CA LEU A 15 14.82 -4.58 7.36
C LEU A 15 14.11 -3.23 7.15
N PRO A 16 14.78 -2.22 6.58
CA PRO A 16 14.19 -0.89 6.32
C PRO A 16 13.32 -0.85 5.05
N GLY A 17 13.42 -1.88 4.21
CA GLY A 17 12.73 -2.04 2.95
C GLY A 17 11.71 -3.17 2.98
N GLY A 18 10.83 -3.19 1.98
CA GLY A 18 9.83 -4.23 1.89
C GLY A 18 8.71 -3.97 0.91
N ILE A 19 7.69 -4.81 1.02
CA ILE A 19 6.45 -4.75 0.25
C ILE A 19 5.33 -4.40 1.20
N TYR A 20 4.31 -3.71 0.71
CA TYR A 20 3.15 -3.34 1.51
C TYR A 20 1.86 -3.52 0.72
N VAL A 21 0.80 -3.79 1.48
CA VAL A 21 -0.58 -3.81 1.00
C VAL A 21 -1.37 -2.82 1.85
N LEU A 22 -2.04 -1.88 1.19
CA LEU A 22 -2.95 -0.90 1.81
C LEU A 22 -4.38 -1.40 1.64
N LEU A 23 -5.19 -1.27 2.70
CA LEU A 23 -6.64 -1.25 2.58
C LEU A 23 -7.10 0.20 2.46
N ILE A 24 -7.68 0.54 1.32
CA ILE A 24 -8.12 1.88 0.96
C ILE A 24 -9.64 1.86 0.85
N THR A 25 -10.32 2.75 1.56
CA THR A 25 -11.77 2.91 1.47
C THR A 25 -12.10 4.15 0.65
N VAL A 26 -12.92 3.97 -0.36
CA VAL A 26 -13.50 5.03 -1.18
C VAL A 26 -14.94 5.27 -0.68
N LEU A 27 -15.20 6.47 -0.15
CA LEU A 27 -16.43 6.81 0.58
C LEU A 27 -17.62 7.16 -0.32
N SER A 28 -17.36 7.51 -1.58
CA SER A 28 -18.36 7.80 -2.61
C SER A 28 -17.80 7.44 -3.97
N ASP A 29 -18.65 7.17 -4.95
CA ASP A 29 -18.21 6.90 -6.31
C ASP A 29 -17.30 8.01 -6.84
N LEU A 30 -16.20 7.64 -7.49
CA LEU A 30 -15.21 8.55 -8.05
C LEU A 30 -15.00 8.28 -9.53
N ASN A 31 -14.80 9.34 -10.30
CA ASN A 31 -14.27 9.26 -11.66
C ASN A 31 -12.91 9.96 -11.65
N LEU A 32 -11.84 9.20 -11.85
CA LEU A 32 -10.48 9.69 -11.61
C LEU A 32 -9.54 9.38 -12.77
N VAL A 33 -8.67 10.35 -13.08
CA VAL A 33 -7.52 10.15 -13.95
C VAL A 33 -6.29 9.82 -13.10
N PHE A 34 -5.69 8.67 -13.36
CA PHE A 34 -4.51 8.17 -12.65
C PHE A 34 -3.20 8.65 -13.31
N GLY A 35 -3.06 9.97 -13.45
CA GLY A 35 -1.93 10.58 -14.16
C GLY A 35 -1.93 10.20 -15.65
N ARG A 36 -0.80 9.71 -16.17
CA ARG A 36 -0.69 9.30 -17.59
C ARG A 36 -1.15 7.85 -17.86
N PHE A 37 -1.61 7.13 -16.85
CA PHE A 37 -2.07 5.75 -17.01
C PHE A 37 -3.11 5.66 -18.14
N LYS A 38 -2.90 4.72 -19.07
CA LYS A 38 -3.70 4.55 -20.29
C LYS A 38 -4.02 5.88 -20.99
N LYS A 39 -3.00 6.73 -21.17
CA LYS A 39 -3.11 8.04 -21.82
C LYS A 39 -4.10 9.00 -21.13
N GLY A 40 -4.23 8.89 -19.81
CA GLY A 40 -5.11 9.75 -19.02
C GLY A 40 -6.58 9.32 -19.06
N LYS A 41 -6.85 8.04 -19.34
CA LYS A 41 -8.21 7.48 -19.29
C LYS A 41 -8.84 7.76 -17.91
N VAL A 42 -10.07 8.25 -17.93
CA VAL A 42 -10.91 8.36 -16.72
C VAL A 42 -11.37 6.96 -16.32
N ILE A 43 -11.15 6.60 -15.07
CA ILE A 43 -11.54 5.31 -14.50
C ILE A 43 -12.60 5.57 -13.44
N HIS A 44 -13.71 4.85 -13.55
CA HIS A 44 -14.77 4.85 -12.54
C HIS A 44 -14.39 3.90 -11.40
N LEU A 45 -14.49 4.39 -10.17
CA LEU A 45 -14.28 3.65 -8.93
C LEU A 45 -15.55 3.75 -8.08
N PRO A 46 -16.33 2.68 -7.97
CA PRO A 46 -17.47 2.64 -7.06
C PRO A 46 -17.05 2.84 -5.60
N ARG A 47 -17.94 3.35 -4.76
CA ARG A 47 -17.81 3.33 -3.30
C ARG A 47 -17.57 1.89 -2.83
N SER A 48 -16.38 1.62 -2.32
CA SER A 48 -15.95 0.27 -1.92
C SER A 48 -14.64 0.34 -1.15
N ASP A 49 -14.20 -0.80 -0.64
CA ASP A 49 -12.83 -1.03 -0.24
C ASP A 49 -11.99 -1.56 -1.40
N TYR A 50 -10.70 -1.25 -1.33
CA TYR A 50 -9.69 -1.55 -2.34
C TYR A 50 -8.39 -1.97 -1.68
N LEU A 51 -7.71 -2.94 -2.29
CA LEU A 51 -6.33 -3.27 -1.98
C LEU A 51 -5.40 -2.54 -2.93
N TYR A 52 -4.32 -1.98 -2.38
CA TYR A 52 -3.20 -1.51 -3.18
C TYR A 52 -1.90 -2.14 -2.73
N THR A 53 -1.18 -2.76 -3.68
CA THR A 53 0.15 -3.34 -3.43
C THR A 53 1.25 -2.46 -3.99
N GLY A 54 2.33 -2.30 -3.23
CA GLY A 54 3.52 -1.61 -3.70
C GLY A 54 4.78 -2.06 -2.98
N SER A 55 5.94 -1.69 -3.51
CA SER A 55 7.24 -1.91 -2.84
C SER A 55 7.98 -0.62 -2.50
N ALA A 56 8.91 -0.75 -1.56
CA ALA A 56 9.83 0.27 -1.11
C ALA A 56 11.12 -0.40 -0.59
N LEU A 57 11.97 -0.85 -1.52
CA LEU A 57 13.20 -1.61 -1.22
C LEU A 57 14.41 -0.72 -0.88
N GLY A 58 14.24 0.59 -0.80
CA GLY A 58 15.34 1.51 -0.49
C GLY A 58 15.81 1.39 0.96
N LYS A 59 17.13 1.45 1.19
CA LYS A 59 17.71 1.37 2.54
C LYS A 59 17.65 2.68 3.33
N LYS A 60 17.51 3.83 2.64
CA LYS A 60 17.51 5.18 3.22
C LYS A 60 16.61 6.13 2.42
N GLY A 61 16.33 7.30 2.99
CA GLY A 61 15.59 8.36 2.30
C GLY A 61 14.12 8.04 2.07
N SER A 62 13.50 8.70 1.08
CA SER A 62 12.07 8.57 0.75
C SER A 62 11.68 7.24 0.09
N THR A 63 12.67 6.41 -0.24
CA THR A 63 12.47 5.10 -0.88
C THR A 63 12.46 3.94 0.11
N CYS A 64 12.71 4.19 1.40
CA CYS A 64 12.52 3.19 2.44
C CYS A 64 11.05 3.04 2.83
N LEU A 65 10.70 1.88 3.38
CA LEU A 65 9.32 1.45 3.60
C LEU A 65 8.52 2.44 4.46
N ALA A 66 9.03 2.78 5.65
CA ALA A 66 8.36 3.72 6.55
C ALA A 66 8.04 5.07 5.88
N ARG A 67 9.01 5.67 5.18
CA ARG A 67 8.83 6.98 4.55
C ARG A 67 7.94 6.91 3.32
N ARG A 68 7.97 5.80 2.56
CA ARG A 68 7.05 5.58 1.43
C ARG A 68 5.60 5.52 1.93
N LEU A 69 5.34 4.72 2.97
CA LEU A 69 4.02 4.56 3.56
C LEU A 69 3.49 5.87 4.15
N VAL A 70 4.32 6.59 4.93
CA VAL A 70 3.95 7.92 5.45
C VAL A 70 3.69 8.92 4.34
N ARG A 71 4.41 8.85 3.22
CA ARG A 71 4.13 9.66 2.03
C ARG A 71 2.79 9.28 1.39
N HIS A 72 2.43 8.00 1.29
CA HIS A 72 1.12 7.58 0.79
C HIS A 72 -0.02 8.12 1.66
N ALA A 73 0.15 8.08 2.98
CA ALA A 73 -0.81 8.65 3.93
C ALA A 73 -0.79 10.20 4.00
N SER A 74 0.10 10.87 3.27
CA SER A 74 0.11 12.33 3.13
C SER A 74 -0.61 12.76 1.86
N ARG A 75 -1.29 13.91 1.91
CA ARG A 75 -1.93 14.56 0.74
C ARG A 75 -1.12 15.78 0.28
N THR A 76 -1.40 16.29 -0.92
CA THR A 76 -0.74 17.47 -1.49
C THR A 76 -1.44 18.76 -1.06
N SER A 77 -0.85 19.92 -1.39
CA SER A 77 -1.52 21.22 -1.32
C SER A 77 -2.12 21.57 0.05
N GLY A 78 -1.46 21.15 1.14
CA GLY A 78 -1.91 21.40 2.50
C GLY A 78 -3.16 20.63 2.95
N ARG A 79 -3.70 19.73 2.11
CA ARG A 79 -4.85 18.89 2.49
C ARG A 79 -4.51 18.05 3.73
N LYS A 80 -5.51 17.87 4.58
CA LYS A 80 -5.38 17.02 5.78
C LYS A 80 -4.89 15.63 5.36
N PRO A 81 -3.85 15.07 6.01
CA PRO A 81 -3.42 13.70 5.75
C PRO A 81 -4.50 12.66 6.08
N HIS A 82 -4.28 11.42 5.62
CA HIS A 82 -5.10 10.27 6.01
C HIS A 82 -5.04 10.06 7.53
N GLN A 83 -6.15 9.60 8.11
CA GLN A 83 -6.30 9.48 9.57
C GLN A 83 -5.33 8.47 10.18
N ILE A 84 -4.87 7.48 9.41
CA ILE A 84 -3.88 6.50 9.85
C ILE A 84 -2.46 7.08 10.03
N ARG A 85 -2.15 8.25 9.43
CA ARG A 85 -0.78 8.78 9.37
C ARG A 85 -0.14 9.03 10.75
N PRO A 86 -0.81 9.65 11.74
CA PRO A 86 -0.20 9.82 13.06
C PRO A 86 0.15 8.49 13.72
N HIS A 87 -0.67 7.46 13.53
CA HIS A 87 -0.40 6.11 14.03
C HIS A 87 0.77 5.46 13.29
N MET A 88 0.90 5.66 11.97
CA MET A 88 2.09 5.23 11.23
C MET A 88 3.37 5.84 11.79
N LEU A 89 3.37 7.16 12.07
CA LEU A 89 4.54 7.85 12.62
C LEU A 89 4.95 7.23 13.96
N GLU A 90 4.00 7.08 14.87
CA GLU A 90 4.21 6.47 16.19
C GLU A 90 4.72 5.02 16.07
N PHE A 91 4.01 4.18 15.33
CA PHE A 91 4.32 2.76 15.21
C PHE A 91 5.67 2.50 14.53
N PHE A 92 5.95 3.18 13.43
CA PHE A 92 7.20 3.00 12.69
C PHE A 92 8.40 3.53 13.45
N SER A 93 8.24 4.59 14.25
CA SER A 93 9.28 5.07 15.16
C SER A 93 9.57 4.05 16.27
N ASN A 94 8.53 3.48 16.88
CA ASN A 94 8.69 2.46 17.94
C ASN A 94 9.34 1.18 17.43
N LEU A 95 9.02 0.76 16.20
CA LEU A 95 9.67 -0.38 15.54
C LEU A 95 11.04 -0.06 14.94
N GLN A 96 11.51 1.19 15.05
CA GLN A 96 12.76 1.66 14.44
C GLN A 96 12.85 1.37 12.93
N LEU A 97 11.71 1.36 12.23
CA LEU A 97 11.62 1.03 10.80
C LEU A 97 12.38 2.04 9.93
N ALA A 98 12.56 3.27 10.43
CA ALA A 98 13.52 4.23 9.92
C ALA A 98 13.93 5.24 11.01
N LYS A 99 15.09 5.85 10.86
CA LYS A 99 15.62 6.85 11.81
C LYS A 99 15.14 8.28 11.51
N GLY A 100 14.98 9.08 12.57
CA GLY A 100 14.64 10.50 12.50
C GLY A 100 13.20 10.78 12.07
N ASP A 101 12.92 12.03 11.69
CA ASP A 101 11.58 12.45 11.25
C ASP A 101 11.17 11.70 9.96
N LEU A 102 10.03 11.00 10.04
CA LEU A 102 9.48 10.21 8.95
C LEU A 102 8.58 11.03 8.01
N ARG A 103 8.23 12.26 8.39
CA ARG A 103 7.38 13.15 7.58
C ARG A 103 8.10 13.53 6.28
N PRO A 104 7.35 13.70 5.16
CA PRO A 104 7.95 14.17 3.91
C PRO A 104 8.60 15.54 4.11
N ARG A 105 9.89 15.67 3.75
CA ARG A 105 10.64 16.93 3.85
C ARG A 105 10.21 17.98 2.82
N LYS A 106 9.65 17.52 1.69
CA LYS A 106 9.16 18.37 0.61
C LYS A 106 7.66 18.15 0.44
N PRO A 107 6.91 19.16 -0.04
CA PRO A 107 5.53 19.00 -0.43
C PRO A 107 5.34 17.77 -1.32
N LYS A 108 4.27 17.01 -1.09
CA LYS A 108 3.95 15.83 -1.89
C LYS A 108 3.57 16.26 -3.30
N THR A 109 4.06 15.51 -4.27
CA THR A 109 3.68 15.54 -5.68
C THR A 109 2.95 14.23 -6.01
N LEU A 110 2.06 14.25 -7.00
CA LEU A 110 1.35 13.05 -7.45
C LEU A 110 2.25 12.33 -8.47
N PHE A 111 3.08 11.40 -7.98
CA PHE A 111 4.08 10.73 -8.81
C PHE A 111 3.61 9.33 -9.21
N TRP A 112 3.14 8.54 -8.25
CA TRP A 112 2.59 7.21 -8.52
C TRP A 112 1.13 7.31 -8.92
N ASN A 113 0.61 6.36 -9.72
CA ASN A 113 -0.81 6.35 -10.07
C ASN A 113 -1.70 6.40 -8.81
N ILE A 114 -1.36 5.60 -7.80
CA ILE A 114 -2.10 5.54 -6.55
C ILE A 114 -2.13 6.89 -5.80
N ASP A 115 -1.13 7.76 -6.00
CA ASP A 115 -1.13 9.07 -5.35
C ASP A 115 -2.34 9.90 -5.77
N HIS A 116 -2.83 9.75 -7.00
CA HIS A 116 -4.02 10.46 -7.47
C HIS A 116 -5.24 10.08 -6.64
N LEU A 117 -5.42 8.78 -6.36
CA LEU A 117 -6.53 8.27 -5.55
C LEU A 117 -6.37 8.68 -4.09
N LEU A 118 -5.18 8.50 -3.53
CA LEU A 118 -4.88 8.83 -2.14
C LEU A 118 -4.91 10.34 -1.87
N ASN A 119 -4.92 11.19 -2.89
CA ASN A 119 -5.06 12.63 -2.72
C ASN A 119 -6.52 13.11 -2.66
N CYS A 120 -7.49 12.25 -3.00
CA CYS A 120 -8.92 12.53 -2.82
C CYS A 120 -9.28 12.59 -1.33
N THR A 121 -10.21 13.46 -0.97
CA THR A 121 -10.70 13.66 0.41
C THR A 121 -11.72 12.60 0.81
N GLU A 122 -12.33 11.96 -0.18
CA GLU A 122 -13.30 10.87 -0.10
C GLU A 122 -12.61 9.50 0.03
N VAL A 123 -11.29 9.48 0.23
CA VAL A 123 -10.48 8.26 0.23
C VAL A 123 -9.63 8.21 1.47
N GLU A 124 -9.72 7.13 2.24
CA GLU A 124 -8.91 6.92 3.45
C GLU A 124 -8.15 5.59 3.39
N ILE A 125 -6.89 5.59 3.84
CA ILE A 125 -6.14 4.37 4.13
C ILE A 125 -6.58 3.91 5.52
N ASN A 126 -7.31 2.80 5.56
CA ASN A 126 -7.90 2.28 6.80
C ASN A 126 -7.04 1.22 7.46
N ARG A 127 -6.33 0.39 6.68
CA ARG A 127 -5.42 -0.63 7.20
C ARG A 127 -4.16 -0.73 6.35
N LEU A 128 -3.12 -1.31 6.94
CA LEU A 128 -1.86 -1.57 6.28
C LEU A 128 -1.30 -2.90 6.78
N VAL A 129 -0.76 -3.68 5.86
CA VAL A 129 0.19 -4.75 6.19
C VAL A 129 1.46 -4.54 5.37
N CYS A 130 2.62 -4.70 6.00
CA CYS A 130 3.89 -4.67 5.27
C CYS A 130 4.80 -5.83 5.66
N LEU A 131 5.50 -6.34 4.66
CA LEU A 131 6.47 -7.41 4.76
C LEU A 131 7.85 -6.78 4.65
N ARG A 132 8.66 -6.90 5.70
CA ARG A 132 10.05 -6.44 5.76
C ARG A 132 10.92 -7.50 5.10
N ILE A 133 11.32 -7.23 3.86
CA ILE A 133 11.98 -8.17 2.96
C ILE A 133 12.81 -7.40 1.92
N GLU A 134 13.98 -7.92 1.55
CA GLU A 134 14.81 -7.31 0.49
C GLU A 134 14.46 -7.87 -0.91
N ALA A 135 13.89 -9.09 -0.97
CA ALA A 135 13.53 -9.74 -2.22
C ALA A 135 12.37 -9.03 -2.96
N PRO A 136 12.41 -9.01 -4.30
CA PRO A 136 11.41 -8.33 -5.14
C PRO A 136 10.12 -9.16 -5.30
N LEU A 137 9.47 -9.53 -4.19
CA LEU A 137 8.23 -10.33 -4.20
C LEU A 137 6.97 -9.54 -4.60
N GLU A 138 7.09 -8.26 -5.00
CA GLU A 138 5.94 -7.40 -5.32
C GLU A 138 5.06 -8.01 -6.42
N ALA A 139 5.68 -8.53 -7.50
CA ALA A 139 4.95 -9.19 -8.59
C ALA A 139 4.27 -10.48 -8.13
N LYS A 140 4.92 -11.27 -7.25
CA LYS A 140 4.35 -12.51 -6.70
C LYS A 140 3.12 -12.20 -5.85
N ILE A 141 3.22 -11.23 -4.96
CA ILE A 141 2.12 -10.80 -4.08
C ILE A 141 1.01 -10.15 -4.90
N GLY A 142 1.33 -9.29 -5.87
CA GLY A 142 0.35 -8.71 -6.79
C GLY A 142 -0.46 -9.78 -7.50
N LYS A 143 0.19 -10.83 -8.02
CA LYS A 143 -0.50 -11.98 -8.62
C LYS A 143 -1.30 -12.82 -7.66
N GLN A 144 -0.79 -13.09 -6.46
CA GLN A 144 -1.57 -13.78 -5.44
C GLN A 144 -2.86 -13.02 -5.12
N LEU A 145 -2.78 -11.70 -4.99
CA LEU A 145 -3.95 -10.86 -4.72
C LEU A 145 -4.93 -10.85 -5.88
N GLU A 146 -4.46 -10.72 -7.14
CA GLU A 146 -5.34 -10.81 -8.33
C GLU A 146 -6.12 -12.12 -8.44
N LEU A 147 -5.59 -13.21 -7.87
CA LEU A 147 -6.20 -14.54 -7.92
C LEU A 147 -7.14 -14.81 -6.74
N ARG A 148 -7.25 -13.89 -5.77
CA ARG A 148 -8.13 -14.12 -4.63
C ARG A 148 -9.61 -13.97 -5.02
N PRO A 149 -10.50 -14.84 -4.51
CA PRO A 149 -11.93 -14.81 -4.85
C PRO A 149 -12.67 -13.57 -4.31
N ASP A 150 -12.08 -12.86 -3.36
CA ASP A 150 -12.62 -11.64 -2.75
C ASP A 150 -12.05 -10.35 -3.36
N THR A 151 -11.34 -10.46 -4.48
CA THR A 151 -10.78 -9.31 -5.21
C THR A 151 -11.31 -9.22 -6.63
N ASN A 152 -11.44 -8.00 -7.14
CA ASN A 152 -11.84 -7.75 -8.52
C ASN A 152 -10.92 -6.71 -9.18
N ILE A 153 -10.52 -6.99 -10.42
CA ILE A 153 -9.77 -6.03 -11.24
C ILE A 153 -10.73 -5.01 -11.83
N ILE A 154 -10.65 -3.75 -11.37
CA ILE A 154 -11.40 -2.64 -11.99
C ILE A 154 -10.78 -2.24 -13.32
N GLU A 155 -9.45 -2.17 -13.39
CA GLU A 155 -8.75 -1.79 -14.60
C GLU A 155 -7.37 -2.46 -14.69
N LYS A 156 -7.17 -3.26 -15.73
CA LYS A 156 -5.94 -4.05 -15.90
C LYS A 156 -4.71 -3.15 -16.01
N GLY A 157 -3.67 -3.46 -15.25
CA GLY A 157 -2.39 -2.75 -15.24
C GLY A 157 -2.30 -1.62 -14.22
N LEU A 158 -3.42 -1.25 -13.57
CA LEU A 158 -3.45 -0.06 -12.73
C LEU A 158 -2.55 -0.21 -11.49
N GLY A 159 -1.64 0.75 -11.31
CA GLY A 159 -0.71 0.78 -10.18
C GLY A 159 0.54 -0.09 -10.35
N ALA A 160 0.67 -0.82 -11.47
CA ALA A 160 1.74 -1.78 -11.75
C ALA A 160 2.49 -1.45 -13.06
N ASN A 161 2.73 -0.16 -13.34
CA ASN A 161 3.30 0.26 -14.64
C ASN A 161 4.68 -0.36 -14.93
N ASP A 162 5.43 -0.64 -13.89
CA ASP A 162 6.76 -1.25 -13.90
C ASP A 162 6.73 -2.79 -13.93
N ILE A 163 5.58 -3.41 -13.64
CA ILE A 163 5.41 -4.86 -13.60
C ILE A 163 4.40 -5.30 -14.66
N LYS A 164 4.90 -5.66 -15.84
CA LYS A 164 4.06 -6.12 -16.95
C LYS A 164 3.17 -7.28 -16.52
N GLY A 165 1.89 -7.17 -16.88
CA GLY A 165 0.89 -8.19 -16.62
C GLY A 165 0.31 -8.17 -15.21
N ASN A 166 0.79 -7.35 -14.28
CA ASN A 166 0.20 -7.21 -12.96
C ASN A 166 -0.83 -6.08 -12.88
N THR A 167 -1.70 -6.12 -11.87
CA THR A 167 -2.61 -5.06 -11.46
C THR A 167 -2.52 -4.91 -9.96
N HIS A 168 -2.12 -3.74 -9.48
CA HIS A 168 -1.86 -3.53 -8.04
C HIS A 168 -3.02 -2.87 -7.30
N LEU A 169 -3.94 -2.20 -8.00
CA LEU A 169 -5.18 -1.68 -7.41
C LEU A 169 -6.35 -2.63 -7.73
N LEU A 170 -6.89 -3.26 -6.70
CA LEU A 170 -7.97 -4.23 -6.79
C LEU A 170 -9.12 -3.79 -5.90
N GLN A 171 -10.36 -3.93 -6.36
CA GLN A 171 -11.51 -3.83 -5.47
C GLN A 171 -11.51 -5.02 -4.52
N PHE A 172 -11.91 -4.83 -3.26
CA PHE A 172 -11.89 -5.84 -2.22
C PHE A 172 -13.25 -5.96 -1.54
N THR A 173 -13.84 -7.14 -1.59
CA THR A 173 -15.16 -7.42 -1.03
C THR A 173 -15.05 -7.86 0.43
N ASP A 174 -16.05 -7.51 1.24
CA ASP A 174 -16.17 -7.88 2.66
C ASP A 174 -14.87 -7.71 3.46
N SER A 175 -14.22 -6.54 3.32
CA SER A 175 -12.87 -6.32 3.81
C SER A 175 -12.68 -6.64 5.29
N GLN A 176 -13.68 -6.38 6.14
CA GLN A 176 -13.64 -6.70 7.56
C GLN A 176 -13.52 -8.21 7.82
N ARG A 177 -14.21 -9.03 7.02
CA ARG A 177 -14.18 -10.50 7.11
C ARG A 177 -12.90 -11.07 6.51
N ASN A 178 -12.46 -10.50 5.40
CA ASN A 178 -11.42 -11.08 4.56
C ASN A 178 -9.99 -10.58 4.87
N TRP A 179 -9.83 -9.45 5.57
CA TRP A 179 -8.52 -8.91 5.92
C TRP A 179 -7.63 -9.86 6.75
N PRO A 180 -8.14 -10.60 7.75
CA PRO A 180 -7.32 -11.57 8.49
C PRO A 180 -6.73 -12.67 7.60
N SER A 181 -7.53 -13.28 6.71
CA SER A 181 -7.04 -14.34 5.81
C SER A 181 -6.03 -13.82 4.78
N LEU A 182 -6.12 -12.54 4.41
CA LEU A 182 -5.09 -11.87 3.61
C LEU A 182 -3.78 -11.76 4.38
N ILE A 183 -3.81 -11.36 5.66
CA ILE A 183 -2.60 -11.31 6.49
C ILE A 183 -1.97 -12.70 6.59
N ASP A 184 -2.77 -13.74 6.88
CA ASP A 184 -2.27 -15.12 7.00
C ASP A 184 -1.56 -15.58 5.71
N SER A 185 -2.15 -15.27 4.55
CA SER A 185 -1.54 -15.58 3.24
C SER A 185 -0.21 -14.85 3.01
N LEU A 186 -0.09 -13.60 3.48
CA LEU A 186 1.16 -12.84 3.40
C LEU A 186 2.22 -13.36 4.38
N VAL A 187 1.81 -13.82 5.57
CA VAL A 187 2.72 -14.49 6.52
C VAL A 187 3.27 -15.77 5.89
N GLN A 188 2.43 -16.60 5.29
CA GLN A 188 2.87 -17.81 4.57
C GLN A 188 3.84 -17.48 3.44
N THR A 189 3.55 -16.43 2.66
CA THR A 189 4.44 -16.00 1.57
C THR A 189 5.79 -15.51 2.08
N TRP A 190 5.81 -14.80 3.22
CA TRP A 190 7.05 -14.38 3.87
C TRP A 190 7.84 -15.59 4.41
N SER A 191 7.19 -16.49 5.14
CA SER A 191 7.81 -17.69 5.72
C SER A 191 8.40 -18.61 4.65
N ALA A 192 7.65 -18.91 3.59
CA ALA A 192 8.13 -19.77 2.51
C ALA A 192 9.38 -19.22 1.82
N HIS A 193 9.54 -17.90 1.76
CA HIS A 193 10.75 -17.29 1.20
C HIS A 193 11.93 -17.36 2.17
N THR A 194 11.70 -17.18 3.48
CA THR A 194 12.78 -17.27 4.47
C THR A 194 13.28 -18.67 4.72
N ASP A 195 12.49 -19.70 4.40
CA ASP A 195 12.91 -21.11 4.51
C ASP A 195 13.75 -21.57 3.29
N GLU A 196 13.73 -20.80 2.18
CA GLU A 196 14.48 -21.08 0.94
C GLU A 196 15.87 -20.40 0.91
N ASP A 197 16.11 -19.41 1.77
CA ASP A 197 17.35 -18.62 1.89
C ASP A 197 18.26 -19.09 3.05
#